data_AF-A0A3E0Q6Y0-F1
#
_entry.id   AF-A0A3E0Q6Y0-F1
#
_cell.length_a   1.000
_cell.length_b   1.000
_cell.length_c   1.000
_cell.angle_alpha   90.00
_cell.angle_beta   90.00
_cell.angle_gamma   90.00
#
_symmetry.space_group_name_H-M   'P 1'
#
loop_
_entity.id
_entity.type
_entity.pdbx_description
1 polymer ?
#
loop_
_entity_poly.entity_id
_entity_poly.type
_entity_poly.pdbx_seq_one_letter_code
_entity_poly.pdbx_strand_id
1 'polypeptide(L)'
;MSNRPDRTLLRAALQIHDSLCQSQHGPHVVQLPESVWTHAVDGQRRLQIAQSRDWSGAVRTLVRRLQTTLVCLQTELDIQNRKLAEHPPRTAVPPVPEILGDLTALQDEFDDVEIDLRRRAVCARTDPVILEGINLGPFSVRLNWGWTGGPLAYCVVALDPHRAGPNDSVVHPHVDGETLCEGEGRTAIRRALETGRLLDLFLVVRQILETYNPSSAYVSLSDWDGCPCPDCGDSVRDDDTVTCQACDVGICWDCSFCCTGCEESF
;
A
#
# COMPACT_ATOMS: atom_id res chain seq x y z
N MET A 1 -43.43 1.83 4.43
CA MET A 1 -42.74 2.83 3.59
C MET A 1 -41.69 2.07 2.79
N SER A 2 -41.97 1.77 1.52
CA SER A 2 -41.07 0.99 0.66
C SER A 2 -39.82 1.82 0.34
N ASN A 3 -38.69 1.41 0.90
CA ASN A 3 -37.38 1.98 0.64
C ASN A 3 -37.06 1.74 -0.84
N ARG A 4 -37.09 2.78 -1.68
CA ARG A 4 -36.62 2.64 -3.07
C ARG A 4 -35.12 2.37 -2.99
N PRO A 5 -34.61 1.26 -3.56
CA PRO A 5 -33.17 1.03 -3.58
C PRO A 5 -32.51 2.23 -4.27
N ASP A 6 -31.44 2.75 -3.67
CA ASP A 6 -30.68 3.86 -4.23
C ASP A 6 -30.32 3.49 -5.68
N ARG A 7 -30.79 4.32 -6.62
CA ARG A 7 -30.63 4.07 -8.06
C ARG A 7 -29.14 4.03 -8.44
N THR A 8 -28.29 4.65 -7.64
CA THR A 8 -26.83 4.65 -7.83
C THR A 8 -26.24 3.30 -7.45
N LEU A 9 -26.57 2.76 -6.26
CA LEU A 9 -26.13 1.43 -5.82
C LEU A 9 -26.56 0.34 -6.79
N LEU A 10 -27.82 0.37 -7.24
CA LEU A 10 -28.32 -0.63 -8.18
C LEU A 10 -27.58 -0.58 -9.53
N ARG A 11 -27.26 0.63 -10.01
CA ARG A 11 -26.46 0.80 -11.25
C ARG A 11 -25.04 0.31 -11.07
N ALA A 12 -24.41 0.58 -9.93
CA ALA A 12 -23.08 0.08 -9.62
C ALA A 12 -23.07 -1.45 -9.57
N ALA A 13 -24.03 -2.06 -8.86
CA ALA A 13 -24.17 -3.51 -8.76
C ALA A 13 -24.30 -4.17 -10.14
N LEU A 14 -25.10 -3.59 -11.04
CA LEU A 14 -25.22 -4.07 -12.43
C LEU A 14 -23.88 -3.96 -13.19
N GLN A 15 -23.19 -2.82 -13.11
CA GLN A 15 -21.91 -2.64 -13.80
C GLN A 15 -20.82 -3.57 -13.27
N ILE A 16 -20.78 -3.79 -11.95
CA ILE A 16 -19.83 -4.70 -11.31
C ILE A 16 -20.12 -6.14 -11.75
N HIS A 17 -21.39 -6.56 -11.73
CA HIS A 17 -21.81 -7.88 -12.21
C HIS A 17 -21.38 -8.13 -13.66
N ASP A 18 -21.64 -7.16 -14.56
CA ASP A 18 -21.26 -7.25 -15.96
C ASP A 18 -19.73 -7.34 -16.13
N SER A 19 -18.97 -6.58 -15.33
CA SER A 19 -17.50 -6.57 -15.37
C SER A 19 -16.92 -7.91 -14.90
N LEU A 20 -17.48 -8.49 -13.84
CA LEU A 20 -17.11 -9.83 -13.36
C LEU A 20 -17.43 -10.91 -14.40
N CYS A 21 -18.61 -10.83 -15.04
CA CYS A 21 -18.98 -11.72 -16.14
C CYS A 21 -17.99 -11.62 -17.31
N GLN A 22 -17.58 -10.42 -17.70
CA GLN A 22 -16.61 -10.21 -18.79
C GLN A 22 -15.21 -10.74 -18.43
N SER A 23 -14.78 -10.55 -17.18
CA SER A 23 -13.49 -11.03 -16.67
C SER A 23 -13.33 -12.54 -16.80
N GLN A 24 -14.41 -13.30 -16.58
CA GLN A 24 -14.40 -14.76 -16.70
C GLN A 24 -14.28 -15.27 -18.14
N HIS A 25 -14.51 -14.42 -19.13
CA HIS A 25 -14.53 -14.78 -20.55
C HIS A 25 -13.39 -14.16 -21.36
N GLY A 26 -12.51 -13.35 -20.74
CA GLY A 26 -11.40 -12.68 -21.40
C GLY A 26 -10.16 -13.58 -21.58
N PRO A 27 -9.33 -13.35 -22.63
CA PRO A 27 -8.05 -14.04 -22.77
C PRO A 27 -7.11 -13.68 -21.61
N HIS A 28 -6.39 -14.66 -21.06
CA HIS A 28 -5.38 -14.45 -20.03
C HIS A 28 -4.22 -13.63 -20.61
N VAL A 29 -4.17 -12.33 -20.31
CA VAL A 29 -3.03 -11.47 -20.65
C VAL A 29 -2.04 -11.51 -19.49
N VAL A 30 -0.89 -12.14 -19.72
CA VAL A 30 0.23 -12.13 -18.77
C VAL A 30 0.94 -10.79 -18.88
N GLN A 31 1.15 -10.12 -17.76
CA GLN A 31 1.96 -8.90 -17.69
C GLN A 31 3.14 -9.11 -16.76
N LEU A 32 4.35 -8.97 -17.30
CA LEU A 32 5.55 -9.13 -16.51
C LEU A 32 5.79 -7.89 -15.62
N PRO A 33 6.33 -8.07 -14.41
CA PRO A 33 6.61 -6.98 -13.47
C PRO A 33 7.83 -6.14 -13.85
N GLU A 34 7.79 -5.49 -15.00
CA GLU A 34 8.93 -4.73 -15.54
C GLU A 34 9.39 -3.59 -14.62
N SER A 35 8.47 -2.93 -13.93
CA SER A 35 8.79 -1.84 -13.00
C SER A 35 9.54 -2.34 -11.75
N VAL A 36 9.04 -3.39 -11.11
CA VAL A 36 9.66 -3.99 -9.92
C VAL A 36 10.99 -4.65 -10.28
N TRP A 37 11.07 -5.28 -11.45
CA TRP A 37 12.31 -5.79 -12.01
C TRP A 37 13.35 -4.69 -12.18
N THR A 38 12.98 -3.58 -12.82
CA THR A 38 13.86 -2.42 -13.02
C THR A 38 14.36 -1.88 -11.67
N HIS A 39 13.47 -1.75 -10.69
CA HIS A 39 13.85 -1.32 -9.34
C HIS A 39 14.83 -2.28 -8.65
N ALA A 40 14.67 -3.59 -8.82
CA ALA A 40 15.61 -4.57 -8.27
C ALA A 40 17.00 -4.43 -8.90
N VAL A 41 17.05 -4.24 -10.23
CA VAL A 41 18.30 -4.00 -10.98
C VAL A 41 18.98 -2.70 -10.53
N ASP A 42 18.22 -1.62 -10.39
CA ASP A 42 18.74 -0.34 -9.91
C ASP A 42 19.24 -0.41 -8.47
N GLY A 43 18.50 -1.11 -7.59
CA GLY A 43 18.88 -1.36 -6.21
C GLY A 43 20.19 -2.15 -6.11
N GLN A 44 20.35 -3.21 -6.92
CA GLN A 44 21.59 -3.98 -7.01
C GLN A 44 22.77 -3.10 -7.43
N ARG A 45 22.59 -2.25 -8.44
CA ARG A 45 23.64 -1.33 -8.91
C ARG A 45 24.07 -0.35 -7.84
N ARG A 46 23.11 0.24 -7.10
CA ARG A 46 23.40 1.17 -5.99
C ARG A 46 24.15 0.45 -4.86
N LEU A 47 23.77 -0.78 -4.54
CA LEU A 47 24.45 -1.59 -3.53
C LEU A 47 25.91 -1.86 -3.91
N GLN A 48 26.19 -2.20 -5.16
CA GLN A 48 27.57 -2.41 -5.64
C GLN A 48 28.43 -1.15 -5.52
N ILE A 49 27.87 0.02 -5.83
CA ILE A 49 28.56 1.31 -5.67
C ILE A 49 28.86 1.57 -4.18
N ALA A 50 27.88 1.39 -3.30
CA ALA A 50 28.06 1.61 -1.86
C ALA A 50 29.09 0.65 -1.26
N GLN A 51 29.12 -0.61 -1.70
CA GLN A 51 30.13 -1.60 -1.31
C GLN A 51 31.53 -1.20 -1.80
N SER A 52 31.66 -0.70 -3.04
CA SER A 52 32.96 -0.26 -3.57
C SER A 52 33.56 0.97 -2.86
N ARG A 53 32.74 1.68 -2.07
CA ARG A 53 33.12 2.89 -1.34
C ARG A 53 33.16 2.71 0.18
N ASP A 54 32.99 1.48 0.67
CA ASP A 54 32.96 1.11 2.10
C ASP A 54 31.92 1.89 2.93
N TRP A 55 30.79 2.28 2.31
CA TRP A 55 29.70 2.98 2.99
C TRP A 55 28.82 2.03 3.79
N SER A 56 29.36 1.54 4.91
CA SER A 56 28.77 0.49 5.76
C SER A 56 27.31 0.72 6.14
N GLY A 57 26.94 1.97 6.49
CA GLY A 57 25.56 2.33 6.80
C GLY A 57 24.63 2.20 5.59
N ALA A 58 25.00 2.83 4.48
CA ALA A 58 24.26 2.77 3.23
C ALA A 58 24.12 1.34 2.69
N VAL A 59 25.16 0.50 2.85
CA VAL A 59 25.12 -0.91 2.46
C VAL A 59 24.02 -1.66 3.23
N ARG A 60 23.92 -1.49 4.55
CA ARG A 60 22.88 -2.15 5.35
C ARG A 60 21.47 -1.74 4.90
N THR A 61 21.26 -0.45 4.65
CA THR A 61 19.97 0.09 4.20
C THR A 61 19.62 -0.41 2.79
N LEU A 62 20.57 -0.37 1.86
CA LEU A 62 20.37 -0.83 0.48
C LEU A 62 20.12 -2.35 0.41
N VAL A 63 20.75 -3.15 1.27
CA VAL A 63 20.47 -4.60 1.37
C VAL A 63 19.03 -4.84 1.81
N ARG A 64 18.55 -4.19 2.88
CA ARG A 64 17.16 -4.33 3.34
C ARG A 64 16.17 -3.93 2.24
N ARG A 65 16.40 -2.79 1.59
CA ARG A 65 15.54 -2.30 0.50
C ARG A 65 15.52 -3.29 -0.68
N LEU A 66 16.67 -3.82 -1.07
CA LEU A 66 16.77 -4.81 -2.15
C LEU A 66 16.05 -6.11 -1.79
N GLN A 67 16.17 -6.58 -0.53
CA GLN A 67 15.42 -7.74 -0.05
C GLN A 67 13.92 -7.52 -0.19
N THR A 68 13.39 -6.37 0.23
CA THR A 68 11.98 -6.02 0.07
C THR A 68 11.56 -6.00 -1.39
N THR A 69 12.34 -5.37 -2.28
CA THR A 69 12.03 -5.34 -3.72
C THR A 69 12.03 -6.74 -4.34
N LEU A 70 12.95 -7.62 -3.93
CA LEU A 70 12.99 -9.02 -4.40
C LEU A 70 11.77 -9.82 -3.93
N VAL A 71 11.30 -9.61 -2.69
CA VAL A 71 10.07 -10.23 -2.19
C VAL A 71 8.84 -9.74 -2.97
N CYS A 72 8.76 -8.45 -3.30
CA CYS A 72 7.72 -7.90 -4.17
C CYS A 72 7.77 -8.53 -5.57
N LEU A 73 8.96 -8.64 -6.16
CA LEU A 73 9.15 -9.27 -7.47
C LEU A 73 8.72 -10.75 -7.47
N GLN A 74 9.13 -11.51 -6.46
CA GLN A 74 8.70 -12.90 -6.30
C GLN A 74 7.19 -13.01 -6.18
N THR A 75 6.56 -12.13 -5.39
CA THR A 75 5.11 -12.11 -5.22
C THR A 75 4.39 -11.85 -6.55
N GLU A 76 4.87 -10.90 -7.35
CA GLU A 76 4.26 -10.58 -8.64
C GLU A 76 4.50 -11.69 -9.69
N LEU A 77 5.68 -12.29 -9.72
CA LEU A 77 5.94 -13.46 -10.55
C LEU A 77 5.07 -14.66 -10.17
N ASP A 78 4.85 -14.90 -8.88
CA ASP A 78 3.95 -15.94 -8.39
C ASP A 78 2.48 -15.67 -8.75
N ILE A 79 2.07 -14.41 -8.87
CA ILE A 79 0.76 -14.02 -9.37
C ILE A 79 0.64 -14.38 -10.85
N GLN A 80 1.63 -14.03 -11.67
CA GLN A 80 1.61 -14.33 -13.11
C GLN A 80 1.69 -15.84 -13.37
N ASN A 81 2.53 -16.57 -12.62
CA ASN A 81 2.62 -18.03 -12.71
C ASN A 81 1.30 -18.70 -12.31
N ARG A 82 0.60 -18.19 -11.30
CA ARG A 82 -0.74 -18.69 -10.97
C ARG A 82 -1.77 -18.39 -12.05
N LYS A 83 -1.79 -17.18 -12.61
CA LYS A 83 -2.65 -16.86 -13.76
C LYS A 83 -2.41 -17.75 -14.98
N LEU A 84 -1.20 -18.27 -15.13
CA LEU A 84 -0.82 -19.23 -16.17
C LEU A 84 -1.17 -20.68 -15.79
N ALA A 85 -1.03 -21.06 -14.52
CA ALA A 85 -1.31 -22.40 -14.03
C ALA A 85 -2.81 -22.66 -13.80
N GLU A 86 -3.56 -21.61 -13.43
CA GLU A 86 -4.98 -21.65 -13.16
C GLU A 86 -5.75 -21.46 -14.47
N HIS A 87 -6.42 -22.51 -14.92
CA HIS A 87 -7.73 -22.34 -15.56
C HIS A 87 -8.68 -22.12 -14.39
N PRO A 88 -9.07 -20.89 -14.04
CA PRO A 88 -9.93 -20.71 -12.88
C PRO A 88 -11.17 -21.58 -13.09
N PRO A 89 -11.58 -22.41 -12.10
CA PRO A 89 -12.92 -22.96 -12.14
C PRO A 89 -13.86 -21.76 -12.30
N ARG A 90 -14.85 -21.87 -13.19
CA ARG A 90 -15.87 -20.82 -13.36
C ARG A 90 -16.61 -20.68 -12.04
N THR A 91 -16.11 -19.86 -11.14
CA THR A 91 -16.80 -19.51 -9.90
C THR A 91 -18.06 -18.78 -10.31
N ALA A 92 -19.22 -19.13 -9.77
CA ALA A 92 -20.45 -18.44 -10.14
C ALA A 92 -20.29 -16.95 -9.81
N VAL A 93 -20.46 -16.07 -10.81
CA VAL A 93 -20.48 -14.62 -10.58
C VAL A 93 -21.63 -14.33 -9.61
N PRO A 94 -21.41 -13.58 -8.52
CA PRO A 94 -22.46 -13.27 -7.58
C PRO A 94 -23.60 -12.53 -8.29
N PRO A 95 -24.86 -12.91 -8.04
CA PRO A 95 -26.00 -12.26 -8.65
C PRO A 95 -26.11 -10.81 -8.16
N VAL A 96 -26.69 -9.95 -8.99
CA VAL A 96 -26.84 -8.50 -8.72
C VAL A 96 -27.40 -8.18 -7.31
N PRO A 97 -28.39 -8.91 -6.76
CA PRO A 97 -28.88 -8.65 -5.40
C PRO A 97 -27.83 -8.87 -4.30
N GLU A 98 -26.91 -9.81 -4.46
CA GLU A 98 -25.81 -10.02 -3.50
C GLU A 98 -24.82 -8.87 -3.55
N ILE A 99 -24.41 -8.45 -4.74
CA ILE A 99 -23.52 -7.27 -4.92
C ILE A 99 -24.19 -6.00 -4.37
N LEU A 100 -25.50 -5.82 -4.60
CA LEU A 100 -26.25 -4.71 -4.04
C LEU A 100 -26.30 -4.77 -2.51
N GLY A 101 -26.43 -5.98 -1.94
CA GLY A 101 -26.36 -6.24 -0.51
C GLY A 101 -25.01 -5.80 0.05
N ASP A 102 -23.91 -6.22 -0.58
CA ASP A 102 -22.56 -5.82 -0.17
C ASP A 102 -22.35 -4.30 -0.25
N LEU A 103 -22.80 -3.64 -1.32
CA LEU A 103 -22.69 -2.17 -1.45
C LEU A 103 -23.51 -1.44 -0.39
N THR A 104 -24.66 -1.99 0.02
CA THR A 104 -25.48 -1.43 1.10
C THR A 104 -24.78 -1.63 2.44
N ALA A 105 -24.27 -2.85 2.70
CA ALA A 105 -23.54 -3.15 3.91
C ALA A 105 -22.25 -2.33 4.04
N LEU A 106 -21.59 -1.98 2.93
CA LEU A 106 -20.46 -1.04 2.95
C LEU A 106 -20.87 0.33 3.50
N GLN A 107 -22.05 0.84 3.14
CA GLN A 107 -22.57 2.11 3.68
C GLN A 107 -22.95 2.02 5.17
N ASP A 108 -23.25 0.82 5.66
CA ASP A 108 -23.53 0.58 7.08
C ASP A 108 -22.22 0.42 7.90
N GLU A 109 -21.14 -0.10 7.28
CA GLU A 109 -19.86 -0.42 7.93
C GLU A 109 -18.82 0.70 7.87
N PHE A 110 -18.97 1.66 6.95
CA PHE A 110 -18.06 2.78 6.74
C PHE A 110 -18.81 4.10 6.76
N ASP A 111 -18.28 5.08 7.49
CA ASP A 111 -18.89 6.41 7.65
C ASP A 111 -19.06 7.19 6.34
N ASP A 112 -18.21 6.92 5.35
CA ASP A 112 -18.22 7.59 4.06
C ASP A 112 -17.87 6.62 2.93
N VAL A 113 -18.86 6.35 2.07
CA VAL A 113 -18.73 5.50 0.89
C VAL A 113 -19.17 6.27 -0.34
N GLU A 114 -18.23 6.48 -1.26
CA GLU A 114 -18.48 7.14 -2.53
C GLU A 114 -18.51 6.11 -3.68
N ILE A 115 -19.51 6.24 -4.54
CA ILE A 115 -19.65 5.40 -5.74
C ILE A 115 -19.58 6.29 -6.98
N ASP A 116 -18.48 6.17 -7.72
CA ASP A 116 -18.27 6.85 -8.98
C ASP A 116 -18.55 5.91 -10.16
N LEU A 117 -19.76 6.00 -10.71
CA LEU A 117 -20.18 5.24 -11.89
C LEU A 117 -19.41 5.62 -13.17
N ARG A 118 -18.80 6.81 -13.24
CA ARG A 118 -18.02 7.26 -14.40
C ARG A 118 -16.62 6.69 -14.37
N ARG A 119 -15.96 6.79 -13.21
CA ARG A 119 -14.63 6.20 -12.97
C ARG A 119 -14.68 4.70 -12.67
N ARG A 120 -15.88 4.13 -12.51
CA ARG A 120 -16.13 2.73 -12.18
C ARG A 120 -15.41 2.32 -10.89
N ALA A 121 -15.58 3.13 -9.85
CA ALA A 121 -14.90 2.95 -8.58
C ALA A 121 -15.84 3.10 -7.36
N VAL A 122 -15.57 2.31 -6.32
CA VAL A 122 -16.17 2.42 -4.99
C VAL A 122 -15.01 2.79 -4.08
N CYS A 123 -15.17 3.89 -3.36
CA CYS A 123 -14.23 4.37 -2.37
C CYS A 123 -14.90 4.28 -1.00
N ALA A 124 -14.24 3.67 -0.03
CA ALA A 124 -14.68 3.68 1.36
C ALA A 124 -13.59 4.33 2.22
N ARG A 125 -13.97 5.29 3.05
CA ARG A 125 -13.07 5.96 4.00
C ARG A 125 -13.05 5.21 5.31
N THR A 126 -11.85 4.89 5.81
CA THR A 126 -11.65 4.36 7.16
C THR A 126 -11.72 5.46 8.21
N ASP A 127 -11.97 5.07 9.45
CA ASP A 127 -11.61 5.90 10.59
C ASP A 127 -10.10 6.18 10.62
N PRO A 128 -9.64 7.19 11.40
CA PRO A 128 -8.23 7.42 11.60
C PRO A 128 -7.53 6.17 12.13
N VAL A 129 -6.52 5.70 11.41
CA VAL A 129 -5.74 4.52 11.80
C VAL A 129 -4.70 4.94 12.83
N ILE A 130 -4.74 4.31 14.00
CA ILE A 130 -3.80 4.56 15.09
C ILE A 130 -3.09 3.25 15.43
N LEU A 131 -1.77 3.19 15.22
CA LEU A 131 -0.95 2.02 15.54
C LEU A 131 0.03 2.37 16.66
N GLU A 132 -0.03 1.61 17.76
CA GLU A 132 0.84 1.80 18.94
C GLU A 132 0.90 3.25 19.47
N GLY A 133 -0.19 4.02 19.28
CA GLY A 133 -0.29 5.42 19.70
C GLY A 133 0.12 6.44 18.63
N ILE A 134 0.65 6.01 17.49
CA ILE A 134 0.97 6.86 16.35
C ILE A 134 -0.27 7.00 15.46
N ASN A 135 -0.74 8.23 15.27
CA ASN A 135 -1.86 8.52 14.38
C ASN A 135 -1.37 8.63 12.93
N LEU A 136 -1.84 7.71 12.08
CA LEU A 136 -1.50 7.65 10.67
C LEU A 136 -2.55 8.32 9.78
N GLY A 137 -3.64 8.80 10.38
CA GLY A 137 -4.76 9.43 9.69
C GLY A 137 -5.71 8.43 9.02
N PRO A 138 -6.79 8.93 8.40
CA PRO A 138 -7.73 8.10 7.67
C PRO A 138 -7.22 7.73 6.28
N PHE A 139 -7.64 6.56 5.80
CA PHE A 139 -7.33 6.05 4.47
C PHE A 139 -8.60 5.88 3.64
N SER A 140 -8.46 5.99 2.32
CA SER A 140 -9.49 5.60 1.36
C SER A 140 -9.08 4.30 0.70
N VAL A 141 -9.87 3.26 0.91
CA VAL A 141 -9.78 2.02 0.13
C VAL A 141 -10.59 2.25 -1.14
N ARG A 142 -9.97 2.03 -2.31
CA ARG A 142 -10.62 2.25 -3.62
C ARG A 142 -10.57 0.98 -4.44
N LEU A 143 -11.74 0.45 -4.78
CA LEU A 143 -11.89 -0.67 -5.72
C LEU A 143 -12.32 -0.14 -7.08
N ASN A 144 -11.61 -0.51 -8.14
CA ASN A 144 -11.95 -0.18 -9.52
C ASN A 144 -12.46 -1.42 -10.28
N TRP A 145 -13.75 -1.44 -10.65
CA TRP A 145 -14.32 -2.53 -11.46
C TRP A 145 -14.23 -2.28 -12.98
N GLY A 146 -13.73 -1.12 -13.40
CA GLY A 146 -13.37 -0.86 -14.79
C GLY A 146 -12.10 -1.60 -15.22
N TRP A 147 -11.28 -2.07 -14.27
CA TRP A 147 -10.05 -2.83 -14.49
C TRP A 147 -10.25 -4.30 -14.15
N THR A 148 -10.74 -5.05 -15.12
CA THR A 148 -10.98 -6.49 -14.99
C THR A 148 -9.67 -7.29 -15.12
N GLY A 149 -9.11 -7.75 -14.00
CA GLY A 149 -8.13 -8.87 -13.97
C GLY A 149 -6.65 -8.54 -13.69
N GLY A 150 -6.32 -7.34 -13.22
CA GLY A 150 -4.95 -6.92 -12.90
C GLY A 150 -4.64 -6.79 -11.39
N PRO A 151 -3.36 -6.80 -10.98
CA PRO A 151 -2.90 -6.61 -9.59
C PRO A 151 -3.22 -5.22 -8.99
N LEU A 152 -3.91 -4.36 -9.73
CA LEU A 152 -4.33 -3.00 -9.34
C LEU A 152 -5.87 -2.90 -9.27
N ALA A 153 -6.55 -4.01 -8.96
CA ALA A 153 -8.00 -4.00 -8.79
C ALA A 153 -8.44 -3.03 -7.68
N TYR A 154 -7.61 -2.86 -6.65
CA TYR A 154 -7.82 -1.87 -5.61
C TYR A 154 -6.51 -1.13 -5.27
N CYS A 155 -6.65 0.03 -4.63
CA CYS A 155 -5.55 0.76 -4.02
C CYS A 155 -5.98 1.38 -2.68
N VAL A 156 -4.99 1.76 -1.86
CA VAL A 156 -5.20 2.40 -0.57
C VAL A 156 -4.55 3.77 -0.59
N VAL A 157 -5.32 4.83 -0.40
CA VAL A 157 -4.86 6.21 -0.49
C VAL A 157 -4.94 6.88 0.88
N ALA A 158 -3.83 7.38 1.41
CA ALA A 158 -3.86 8.21 2.62
C ALA A 158 -4.57 9.54 2.31
N LEU A 159 -5.60 9.87 3.10
CA LEU A 159 -6.34 11.13 2.94
C LEU A 159 -5.67 12.29 3.69
N ASP A 160 -5.02 11.98 4.81
CA ASP A 160 -4.23 12.91 5.61
C ASP A 160 -2.91 12.24 6.03
N PRO A 161 -1.90 12.25 5.15
CA PRO A 161 -0.71 11.42 5.31
C PRO A 161 0.23 11.92 6.42
N HIS A 162 0.39 11.10 7.47
CA HIS A 162 1.43 11.27 8.49
C HIS A 162 2.64 10.40 8.15
N ARG A 163 3.66 11.03 7.56
CA ARG A 163 4.78 10.36 6.88
C ARG A 163 5.93 10.02 7.83
N ALA A 164 6.61 8.89 7.59
CA ALA A 164 7.85 8.55 8.28
C ALA A 164 9.05 9.24 7.62
N GLY A 165 9.58 10.28 8.27
CA GLY A 165 10.86 10.89 7.88
C GLY A 165 10.94 11.33 6.40
N PRO A 166 12.06 11.10 5.69
CA PRO A 166 12.34 11.71 4.39
C PRO A 166 11.81 10.87 3.20
N ASN A 167 11.21 9.70 3.48
CA ASN A 167 10.81 8.74 2.46
C ASN A 167 9.36 9.03 2.05
N ASP A 168 9.22 9.98 1.11
CA ASP A 168 7.96 10.63 0.72
C ASP A 168 6.91 9.72 0.06
N SER A 169 7.11 8.40 0.00
CA SER A 169 6.11 7.44 -0.50
C SER A 169 5.45 6.61 0.60
N VAL A 170 6.04 6.49 1.80
CA VAL A 170 5.53 5.60 2.86
C VAL A 170 4.67 6.39 3.83
N VAL A 171 3.37 6.17 3.74
CA VAL A 171 2.33 6.83 4.54
C VAL A 171 1.76 5.91 5.64
N HIS A 172 2.15 4.63 5.62
CA HIS A 172 1.73 3.61 6.57
C HIS A 172 2.79 2.49 6.61
N PRO A 173 3.05 1.80 7.74
CA PRO A 173 3.98 0.66 7.80
C PRO A 173 3.76 -0.40 6.73
N HIS A 174 2.51 -0.59 6.30
CA HIS A 174 2.13 -1.56 5.26
C HIS A 174 1.68 -0.93 3.94
N VAL A 175 1.85 0.39 3.72
CA VAL A 175 1.49 1.04 2.45
C VAL A 175 2.69 1.81 1.90
N ASP A 176 3.12 1.44 0.70
CA ASP A 176 4.09 2.19 -0.10
C ASP A 176 3.39 2.79 -1.33
N GLY A 177 3.36 4.11 -1.42
CA GLY A 177 2.51 4.83 -2.37
C GLY A 177 1.03 4.55 -2.11
N GLU A 178 0.39 3.84 -3.03
CA GLU A 178 -1.01 3.40 -2.88
C GLU A 178 -1.17 1.86 -2.78
N THR A 179 -0.05 1.14 -2.64
CA THR A 179 -0.01 -0.33 -2.66
C THR A 179 0.07 -0.88 -1.24
N LEU A 180 -0.89 -1.75 -0.89
CA LEU A 180 -0.94 -2.43 0.39
C LEU A 180 -0.06 -3.69 0.40
N CYS A 181 0.78 -3.83 1.43
CA CYS A 181 1.39 -5.11 1.77
C CYS A 181 0.34 -6.03 2.39
N GLU A 182 -0.20 -6.94 1.59
CA GLU A 182 -1.33 -7.79 1.99
C GLU A 182 -0.98 -8.81 3.09
N GLY A 183 0.30 -9.11 3.29
CA GLY A 183 0.77 -10.06 4.31
C GLY A 183 -0.02 -11.37 4.32
N GLU A 184 -0.55 -11.73 5.49
CA GLU A 184 -1.40 -12.91 5.71
C GLU A 184 -2.81 -12.76 5.12
N GLY A 185 -3.30 -11.52 4.93
CA GLY A 185 -4.61 -11.21 4.35
C GLY A 185 -4.71 -11.45 2.85
N ARG A 186 -3.57 -11.66 2.17
CA ARG A 186 -3.46 -11.92 0.72
C ARG A 186 -4.46 -12.95 0.19
N THR A 187 -4.59 -14.09 0.85
CA THR A 187 -5.48 -15.16 0.39
C THR A 187 -6.96 -14.75 0.50
N ALA A 188 -7.32 -14.00 1.55
CA ALA A 188 -8.67 -13.51 1.76
C ALA A 188 -9.03 -12.41 0.75
N ILE A 189 -8.12 -11.46 0.51
CA ILE A 189 -8.28 -10.38 -0.49
C ILE A 189 -8.50 -10.98 -1.89
N ARG A 190 -7.66 -11.94 -2.29
CA ARG A 190 -7.79 -12.59 -3.61
C ARG A 190 -9.11 -13.31 -3.75
N ARG A 191 -9.50 -14.10 -2.75
CA ARG A 191 -10.79 -14.78 -2.75
C ARG A 191 -11.95 -13.79 -2.86
N ALA A 192 -11.90 -12.66 -2.16
CA ALA A 192 -12.92 -11.62 -2.23
C ALA A 192 -13.02 -11.02 -3.64
N LEU A 193 -11.89 -10.69 -4.27
CA LEU A 193 -11.83 -10.17 -5.64
C LEU A 193 -12.33 -11.19 -6.68
N GLU A 194 -11.94 -12.46 -6.56
CA GLU A 194 -12.33 -13.53 -7.48
C GLU A 194 -13.81 -13.89 -7.39
N THR A 195 -14.37 -13.82 -6.19
CA THR A 195 -15.77 -14.18 -5.92
C THR A 195 -16.71 -12.98 -5.91
N GLY A 196 -16.19 -11.76 -6.10
CA GLY A 196 -16.97 -10.53 -6.09
C GLY A 196 -17.60 -10.21 -4.72
N ARG A 197 -17.02 -10.71 -3.62
CA ARG A 197 -17.44 -10.41 -2.25
C ARG A 197 -16.82 -9.08 -1.84
N LEU A 198 -17.52 -7.99 -2.18
CA LEU A 198 -16.97 -6.64 -2.07
C LEU A 198 -16.76 -6.28 -0.60
N LEU A 199 -17.75 -6.54 0.25
CA LEU A 199 -17.66 -6.17 1.66
C LEU A 199 -16.43 -6.79 2.33
N ASP A 200 -16.20 -8.09 2.11
CA ASP A 200 -15.05 -8.82 2.62
C ASP A 200 -13.71 -8.17 2.24
N LEU A 201 -13.57 -7.69 1.00
CA LEU A 201 -12.35 -7.00 0.56
C LEU A 201 -12.07 -5.78 1.44
N PHE A 202 -13.06 -4.91 1.61
CA PHE A 202 -12.90 -3.67 2.38
C PHE A 202 -12.63 -3.94 3.85
N LEU A 203 -13.32 -4.93 4.44
CA LEU A 203 -13.11 -5.32 5.83
C LEU A 203 -11.71 -5.89 6.07
N VAL A 204 -11.22 -6.75 5.17
CA VAL A 204 -9.86 -7.32 5.29
C VAL A 204 -8.81 -6.23 5.12
N VAL A 205 -8.98 -5.31 4.17
CA VAL A 205 -8.05 -4.17 4.00
C VAL A 205 -8.04 -3.27 5.23
N ARG A 206 -9.21 -2.92 5.79
CA ARG A 206 -9.32 -2.16 7.04
C ARG A 206 -8.55 -2.85 8.18
N GLN A 207 -8.76 -4.15 8.35
CA GLN A 207 -8.07 -4.92 9.38
C GLN A 207 -6.54 -4.90 9.22
N ILE A 208 -6.03 -4.97 7.98
CA ILE A 208 -4.58 -4.91 7.72
C ILE A 208 -4.02 -3.52 8.08
N LEU A 209 -4.76 -2.45 7.78
CA LEU A 209 -4.35 -1.10 8.18
C LEU A 209 -4.34 -0.93 9.70
N GLU A 210 -5.28 -1.53 10.40
CA GLU A 210 -5.40 -1.45 11.87
C GLU A 210 -4.48 -2.41 12.64
N THR A 211 -3.75 -3.29 11.95
CA THR A 211 -2.89 -4.29 12.59
C THR A 211 -1.42 -4.05 12.22
N TYR A 212 -0.60 -3.74 13.22
CA TYR A 212 0.84 -3.62 13.02
C TYR A 212 1.53 -4.99 13.03
N ASN A 213 2.31 -5.29 11.99
CA ASN A 213 3.22 -6.44 11.97
C ASN A 213 4.64 -6.01 11.55
N PRO A 214 5.62 -5.97 12.48
CA PRO A 214 6.97 -5.51 12.16
C PRO A 214 7.69 -6.38 11.13
N SER A 215 7.30 -7.65 10.97
CA SER A 215 7.95 -8.58 10.02
C SER A 215 7.62 -8.32 8.56
N SER A 216 6.54 -7.59 8.27
CA SER A 216 6.06 -7.27 6.93
C SER A 216 5.93 -5.77 6.66
N ALA A 217 6.46 -4.94 7.56
CA ALA A 217 6.41 -3.49 7.44
C ALA A 217 7.51 -2.97 6.49
N TYR A 218 7.15 -2.03 5.61
CA TYR A 218 8.08 -1.34 4.73
C TYR A 218 9.04 -0.43 5.51
N VAL A 219 8.52 0.19 6.56
CA VAL A 219 9.26 1.00 7.53
C VAL A 219 8.73 0.60 8.91
N SER A 220 9.59 0.60 9.93
CA SER A 220 9.20 0.27 11.32
C SER A 220 8.50 1.47 11.97
N LEU A 221 7.50 1.24 12.82
CA LEU A 221 6.84 2.31 13.59
C LEU A 221 7.84 3.14 14.44
N SER A 222 8.97 2.56 14.82
CA SER A 222 10.06 3.29 15.50
C SER A 222 10.60 4.47 14.68
N ASP A 223 10.46 4.43 13.36
CA ASP A 223 11.02 5.43 12.46
C ASP A 223 9.99 6.53 12.12
N TRP A 224 8.74 6.40 12.57
CA TRP A 224 7.68 7.43 12.45
C TRP A 224 7.83 8.55 13.49
N ASP A 225 8.56 8.29 14.58
CA ASP A 225 8.78 9.24 15.67
C ASP A 225 10.21 9.78 15.57
N GLY A 226 10.41 10.82 14.77
CA GLY A 226 11.72 11.46 14.60
C GLY A 226 11.89 12.31 13.33
N CYS A 227 12.83 13.24 13.37
CA CYS A 227 13.31 13.95 12.19
C CYS A 227 14.40 13.12 11.50
N PRO A 228 14.36 13.02 10.15
CA PRO A 228 15.42 12.36 9.43
C PRO A 228 16.72 13.15 9.53
N CYS A 229 17.78 12.48 9.93
CA CYS A 229 19.11 13.04 9.84
C CYS A 229 19.44 13.34 8.36
N PRO A 230 19.73 14.60 7.99
CA PRO A 230 20.10 14.98 6.63
C PRO A 230 21.30 14.21 6.05
N ASP A 231 22.21 13.76 6.92
CA ASP A 231 23.48 13.15 6.52
C ASP A 231 23.40 11.63 6.33
N CYS A 232 22.72 10.92 7.24
CA CYS A 232 22.60 9.46 7.16
C CYS A 232 21.21 8.95 6.77
N GLY A 233 20.17 9.78 6.87
CA GLY A 233 18.78 9.42 6.62
C GLY A 233 18.14 8.57 7.72
N ASP A 234 18.81 8.32 8.84
CA ASP A 234 18.22 7.64 9.99
C ASP A 234 17.19 8.55 10.67
N SER A 235 16.11 7.95 11.18
CA SER A 235 15.11 8.68 11.97
C SER A 235 15.66 8.90 13.37
N VAL A 236 15.72 10.16 13.81
CA VAL A 236 16.25 10.58 15.10
C VAL A 236 15.14 11.30 15.83
N ARG A 237 14.88 10.94 17.08
CA ARG A 237 13.92 11.68 17.90
C ARG A 237 14.40 13.11 18.12
N ASP A 238 13.47 14.05 18.27
CA ASP A 238 13.80 15.46 18.51
C ASP A 238 14.74 15.66 19.71
N ASP A 239 14.61 14.85 20.76
CA ASP A 239 15.46 14.89 21.96
C ASP A 239 16.87 14.29 21.75
N ASP A 240 17.06 13.48 20.70
CA ASP A 240 18.32 12.86 20.32
C ASP A 240 18.99 13.56 19.10
N THR A 241 18.42 14.67 18.63
CA THR A 241 19.01 15.49 17.56
C THR A 241 20.04 16.49 18.08
N VAL A 242 21.16 16.61 17.36
CA VAL A 242 22.17 17.66 17.58
C VAL A 242 21.93 18.74 16.53
N THR A 243 21.67 19.97 16.96
CA THR A 243 21.45 21.11 16.08
C THR A 243 22.72 21.93 15.87
N CYS A 244 23.02 22.27 14.62
CA CYS A 244 24.14 23.14 14.29
C CYS A 244 23.83 24.58 14.72
N GLN A 245 24.70 25.20 15.50
CA GLN A 245 24.51 26.59 15.95
C GLN A 245 24.59 27.63 14.81
N ALA A 246 25.16 27.28 13.65
CA ALA A 246 25.36 28.19 12.54
C ALA A 246 24.25 28.15 11.49
N CYS A 247 23.66 26.98 11.22
CA CYS A 247 22.66 26.79 10.17
C CYS A 247 21.34 26.16 10.66
N ASP A 248 21.23 25.88 11.97
CA ASP A 248 20.03 25.35 12.63
C ASP A 248 19.54 23.99 12.07
N VAL A 249 20.44 23.24 11.44
CA VAL A 249 20.17 21.91 10.91
C VAL A 249 20.33 20.88 12.04
N GLY A 250 19.30 20.07 12.26
CA GLY A 250 19.31 18.94 13.20
C GLY A 250 19.76 17.63 12.55
N ILE A 251 20.69 16.91 13.18
CA ILE A 251 21.25 15.63 12.72
C ILE A 251 21.32 14.61 13.88
N CYS A 252 21.62 13.35 13.57
CA CYS A 252 21.86 12.33 14.60
C CYS A 252 23.22 12.53 15.30
N TRP A 253 23.35 12.02 16.53
CA TRP A 253 24.61 12.03 17.29
C TRP A 253 25.78 11.39 16.52
N ASP A 254 25.52 10.31 15.78
CA ASP A 254 26.52 9.61 14.96
C ASP A 254 27.00 10.42 13.74
N CYS A 255 26.31 11.51 13.36
CA CYS A 255 26.71 12.41 12.27
C CYS A 255 27.28 13.74 12.79
N SER A 256 27.35 13.95 14.11
CA SER A 256 27.75 15.23 14.75
C SER A 256 29.22 15.63 14.58
N PHE A 257 29.94 15.00 13.66
CA PHE A 257 31.35 15.24 13.43
C PHE A 257 31.63 16.51 12.60
N CYS A 258 30.75 16.87 11.66
CA CYS A 258 30.90 18.08 10.82
C CYS A 258 29.59 18.39 10.09
N CYS A 259 29.15 19.65 10.09
CA CYS A 259 27.93 20.07 9.42
C CYS A 259 28.11 20.15 7.91
N THR A 260 27.40 19.31 7.16
CA THR A 260 27.41 19.32 5.69
C THR A 260 26.80 20.59 5.07
N GLY A 261 26.03 21.36 5.85
CA GLY A 261 25.40 22.60 5.41
C GLY A 261 26.29 23.84 5.49
N CYS A 262 27.26 23.88 6.41
CA CYS A 262 28.12 25.05 6.64
C CYS A 262 29.60 24.72 6.92
N GLU A 263 29.97 23.44 6.92
CA GLU A 263 31.33 22.92 7.16
C GLU A 263 31.89 23.24 8.57
N GLU A 264 31.06 23.72 9.49
CA GLU A 264 31.40 23.95 10.90
C GLU A 264 31.22 22.67 11.74
N SER A 265 31.97 22.55 12.85
CA SER A 265 31.71 21.51 13.84
C SER A 265 30.41 21.77 14.60
N PHE A 266 29.64 20.73 14.90
CA PHE A 266 28.41 20.80 15.69
C PHE A 266 28.66 21.21 17.14
#